data_AF-A0A7E4VDI7-F1
#
_entry.id   AF-A0A7E4VDI7-F1
#
_cell.length_a   1.000
_cell.length_b   1.000
_cell.length_c   1.000
_cell.angle_alpha   90.00
_cell.angle_beta   90.00
_cell.angle_gamma   90.00
#
_symmetry.space_group_name_H-M   'P 1'
#
loop_
_entity.id
_entity.type
_entity.pdbx_description
1 polymer ?
#
loop_
_entity_poly.entity_id
_entity_poly.type
_entity_poly.pdbx_seq_one_letter_code
_entity_poly.pdbx_strand_id
1 'polypeptide(L)'
;MSDYTPIDDELLKYGGPQAELDDDEEEDEEVEDEEDDARRAAEERERKKAEVRKRLEEAGRMKNAKKGFLTPERKKKLRKLLMLKAAEDLKQQQRKREQERAQTLQKRILPLPDLDAMDEEDAQETAEEFAARILQLESDIYDMNYAVRQKDFEINELTIAVNDLRGKFVKPTLKKVSKTEGKFDKLKKNKGHPNKVDLRQNLKNVGKKQYSLGEVENTNKGKIDWSAAN
;
A
#
# COMPACT_ATOMS: atom_id res chain seq x y z
N MET A 1 -48.57 -13.12 -37.89
CA MET A 1 -48.34 -14.55 -37.65
C MET A 1 -47.65 -14.68 -36.30
N SER A 2 -48.41 -15.02 -35.26
CA SER A 2 -47.89 -15.42 -33.96
C SER A 2 -48.42 -16.82 -33.71
N ASP A 3 -47.53 -17.81 -33.80
CA ASP A 3 -47.93 -19.20 -33.70
C ASP A 3 -47.96 -19.60 -32.22
N TYR A 4 -49.15 -19.54 -31.62
CA TYR A 4 -49.47 -20.10 -30.31
C TYR A 4 -50.06 -21.49 -30.52
N THR A 5 -49.30 -22.54 -30.21
CA THR A 5 -49.79 -23.91 -30.16
C THR A 5 -50.37 -24.22 -28.77
N PRO A 6 -51.61 -24.75 -28.66
CA PRO A 6 -52.20 -25.16 -27.39
C PRO A 6 -51.38 -26.27 -26.73
N ILE A 7 -51.08 -26.11 -25.44
CA ILE A 7 -50.49 -27.18 -24.62
C ILE A 7 -51.64 -28.11 -24.22
N ASP A 8 -51.54 -29.39 -24.62
CA ASP A 8 -52.49 -30.43 -24.24
C ASP A 8 -52.49 -30.64 -22.72
N ASP A 9 -53.69 -30.61 -22.14
CA ASP A 9 -54.00 -30.67 -20.70
C ASP A 9 -53.71 -32.06 -20.07
N GLU A 10 -53.02 -32.96 -20.77
CA GLU A 10 -52.76 -34.34 -20.33
C GLU A 10 -51.50 -34.49 -19.46
N LEU A 11 -50.76 -33.40 -19.23
CA LEU A 11 -49.54 -33.38 -18.38
C LEU A 11 -49.71 -32.72 -17.01
N LEU A 12 -50.93 -32.30 -16.65
CA LEU A 12 -51.25 -31.79 -15.31
C LEU A 12 -51.71 -32.92 -14.39
N LYS A 13 -50.77 -33.75 -13.95
CA LYS A 13 -51.01 -34.68 -12.83
C LYS A 13 -50.28 -34.18 -11.58
N TYR A 14 -51.00 -33.39 -10.79
CA TYR A 14 -50.68 -33.15 -9.38
C TYR A 14 -50.95 -34.42 -8.56
N GLY A 15 -49.99 -34.86 -7.72
CA GLY A 15 -50.21 -35.90 -6.71
C GLY A 15 -48.91 -36.54 -6.22
N GLY A 16 -48.61 -36.36 -4.93
CA GLY A 16 -47.38 -36.79 -4.24
C GLY A 16 -47.15 -38.32 -4.07
N PRO A 17 -46.32 -38.73 -3.09
CA PRO A 17 -45.16 -39.60 -3.30
C PRO A 17 -45.43 -41.09 -3.13
N GLN A 18 -44.84 -41.92 -4.00
CA GLN A 18 -44.43 -43.31 -3.69
C GLN A 18 -43.11 -43.61 -4.41
N ALA A 19 -42.12 -44.06 -3.63
CA ALA A 19 -40.69 -44.12 -3.91
C ALA A 19 -40.24 -45.37 -4.66
N GLU A 20 -39.16 -45.23 -5.44
CA GLU A 20 -38.01 -46.15 -5.60
C GLU A 20 -36.82 -45.21 -5.92
N LEU A 21 -36.11 -44.62 -4.94
CA LEU A 21 -34.90 -45.17 -4.28
C LEU A 21 -33.97 -45.88 -5.28
N ASP A 22 -33.03 -45.11 -5.83
CA ASP A 22 -31.63 -45.47 -6.13
C ASP A 22 -30.93 -44.33 -6.92
N ASP A 23 -31.06 -43.08 -6.46
CA ASP A 23 -30.32 -41.91 -7.01
C ASP A 23 -29.90 -40.91 -5.91
N ASP A 24 -30.37 -41.08 -4.66
CA ASP A 24 -29.98 -40.25 -3.52
C ASP A 24 -28.60 -40.67 -2.95
N GLU A 25 -28.21 -41.96 -3.07
CA GLU A 25 -26.92 -42.46 -2.55
C GLU A 25 -25.71 -42.03 -3.41
N GLU A 26 -25.86 -41.89 -4.74
CA GLU A 26 -24.76 -41.41 -5.60
C GLU A 26 -24.52 -39.90 -5.45
N GLU A 27 -25.58 -39.08 -5.28
CA GLU A 27 -25.42 -37.66 -4.92
C GLU A 27 -24.86 -37.49 -3.50
N ASP A 28 -25.29 -38.30 -2.52
CA ASP A 28 -24.78 -38.24 -1.15
C ASP A 28 -23.31 -38.74 -1.04
N GLU A 29 -22.91 -39.80 -1.77
CA GLU A 29 -21.51 -40.27 -1.84
C GLU A 29 -20.59 -39.27 -2.56
N GLU A 30 -21.03 -38.66 -3.67
CA GLU A 30 -20.25 -37.62 -4.37
C GLU A 30 -20.05 -36.38 -3.49
N VAL A 31 -21.05 -35.99 -2.70
CA VAL A 31 -20.95 -34.86 -1.74
C VAL A 31 -20.06 -35.20 -0.54
N GLU A 32 -20.13 -36.42 0.00
CA GLU A 32 -19.22 -36.87 1.08
C GLU A 32 -17.76 -36.94 0.61
N ASP A 33 -17.50 -37.40 -0.61
CA ASP A 33 -16.15 -37.47 -1.19
C ASP A 33 -15.55 -36.06 -1.41
N GLU A 34 -16.35 -35.09 -1.87
CA GLU A 34 -15.93 -33.69 -2.01
C GLU A 34 -15.64 -33.02 -0.65
N GLU A 35 -16.45 -33.30 0.38
CA GLU A 35 -16.23 -32.81 1.74
C GLU A 35 -14.97 -33.40 2.39
N ASP A 36 -14.70 -34.68 2.17
CA ASP A 36 -13.52 -35.38 2.67
C ASP A 36 -12.22 -34.92 1.99
N ASP A 37 -12.27 -34.62 0.69
CA ASP A 37 -11.16 -33.98 -0.03
C ASP A 37 -10.91 -32.54 0.44
N ALA A 38 -11.98 -31.77 0.69
CA ALA A 38 -11.88 -30.42 1.24
C ALA A 38 -11.28 -30.44 2.67
N ARG A 39 -11.66 -31.42 3.50
CA ARG A 39 -11.10 -31.62 4.85
C ARG A 39 -9.62 -31.99 4.80
N ARG A 40 -9.22 -32.93 3.93
CA ARG A 40 -7.81 -33.31 3.71
C ARG A 40 -6.98 -32.13 3.21
N ALA A 41 -7.50 -31.33 2.28
CA ALA A 41 -6.84 -30.13 1.80
C ALA A 41 -6.72 -29.04 2.89
N ALA A 42 -7.73 -28.88 3.75
CA ALA A 42 -7.69 -27.96 4.88
C ALA A 42 -6.66 -28.39 5.94
N GLU A 43 -6.61 -29.67 6.29
CA GLU A 43 -5.61 -30.23 7.20
C GLU A 43 -4.19 -30.11 6.66
N GLU A 44 -3.98 -30.34 5.36
CA GLU A 44 -2.67 -30.16 4.73
C GLU A 44 -2.25 -28.68 4.75
N ARG A 45 -3.18 -27.75 4.51
CA ARG A 45 -2.95 -26.30 4.64
C ARG A 45 -2.66 -25.90 6.09
N GLU A 46 -3.37 -26.45 7.08
CA GLU A 46 -3.12 -26.26 8.51
C GLU A 46 -1.74 -26.76 8.92
N ARG A 47 -1.34 -27.95 8.45
CA ARG A 47 -0.01 -28.53 8.69
C ARG A 47 1.09 -27.65 8.08
N LYS A 48 0.92 -27.20 6.83
CA LYS A 48 1.83 -26.24 6.17
C LYS A 48 1.92 -24.92 6.93
N LYS A 49 0.78 -24.37 7.40
CA LYS A 49 0.74 -23.17 8.26
C LYS A 49 1.51 -23.38 9.57
N ALA A 50 1.30 -24.50 10.25
CA ALA A 50 1.98 -24.83 11.50
C ALA A 50 3.49 -25.00 11.31
N GLU A 51 3.92 -25.62 10.20
CA GLU A 51 5.32 -25.77 9.84
C GLU A 51 5.99 -24.41 9.56
N VAL A 52 5.34 -23.56 8.74
CA VAL A 52 5.83 -22.20 8.45
C VAL A 52 5.92 -21.38 9.73
N ARG A 53 4.94 -21.48 10.62
CA ARG A 53 4.95 -20.80 11.92
C ARG A 53 6.08 -21.30 12.81
N LYS A 54 6.28 -22.62 12.92
CA LYS A 54 7.38 -23.22 13.68
C LYS A 54 8.73 -22.76 13.14
N ARG A 55 8.91 -22.76 11.83
CA ARG A 55 10.14 -22.26 11.16
C ARG A 55 10.38 -20.77 11.45
N LEU A 56 9.32 -19.95 11.48
CA LEU A 56 9.42 -18.53 11.82
C LEU A 56 9.75 -18.29 13.29
N GLU A 57 9.18 -19.07 14.21
CA GLU A 57 9.46 -19.00 15.65
C GLU A 57 10.90 -19.45 15.96
N GLU A 58 11.37 -20.52 15.31
CA GLU A 58 12.76 -20.99 15.42
C GLU A 58 13.76 -19.97 14.86
N ALA A 59 13.46 -19.37 13.69
CA ALA A 59 14.26 -18.26 13.14
C ALA A 59 14.24 -17.01 14.04
N GLY A 60 13.14 -16.77 14.75
CA GLY A 60 13.01 -15.72 15.77
C GLY A 60 13.89 -15.98 17.01
N ARG A 61 13.90 -17.22 17.51
CA ARG A 61 14.74 -17.63 18.65
C ARG A 61 16.24 -17.54 18.32
N MET A 62 16.65 -17.94 17.11
CA MET A 62 18.03 -17.84 16.65
C MET A 62 18.54 -16.39 16.52
N LYS A 63 17.66 -15.41 16.28
CA LYS A 63 18.02 -13.98 16.26
C LYS A 63 18.36 -13.43 17.64
N ASN A 64 17.85 -14.04 18.71
CA ASN A 64 18.11 -13.63 20.09
C ASN A 64 19.37 -14.27 20.68
N ALA A 65 19.87 -15.36 20.07
CA ALA A 65 21.03 -16.11 20.57
C ALA A 65 22.39 -15.53 20.18
N LYS A 66 22.47 -14.66 19.15
CA LYS A 66 23.75 -14.04 18.73
C LYS A 66 24.03 -12.73 19.46
N LYS A 67 24.43 -12.85 20.72
CA LYS A 67 25.02 -11.78 21.55
C LYS A 67 26.53 -11.75 21.27
N GLY A 68 27.05 -10.85 20.43
CA GLY A 68 28.52 -10.65 20.40
C GLY A 68 29.27 -10.12 19.18
N PHE A 69 28.66 -9.45 18.18
CA PHE A 69 29.49 -8.82 17.11
C PHE A 69 29.42 -7.29 17.07
N LEU A 70 28.40 -6.67 17.67
CA LEU A 70 28.19 -5.22 17.56
C LEU A 70 27.59 -4.68 18.85
N THR A 71 28.15 -3.57 19.36
CA THR A 71 27.51 -2.86 20.48
C THR A 71 26.11 -2.38 20.06
N PRO A 72 25.13 -2.39 20.98
CA PRO A 72 23.76 -1.98 20.68
C PRO A 72 23.69 -0.56 20.12
N GLU A 73 24.57 0.33 20.57
CA GLU A 73 24.70 1.70 20.06
C GLU A 73 25.18 1.75 18.61
N ARG A 74 26.21 0.97 18.26
CA ARG A 74 26.72 0.88 16.88
C ARG A 74 25.66 0.27 15.96
N LYS A 75 24.89 -0.72 16.42
CA LYS A 75 23.74 -1.28 15.68
C LYS A 75 22.65 -0.24 15.42
N LYS A 76 22.33 0.60 16.40
CA LYS A 76 21.36 1.70 16.27
C LYS A 76 21.85 2.75 15.27
N LYS A 77 23.13 3.16 15.36
CA LYS A 77 23.74 4.12 14.42
C LYS A 77 23.74 3.57 12.99
N LEU A 78 24.08 2.30 12.81
CA LEU A 78 24.07 1.65 11.50
C LEU A 78 22.67 1.58 10.89
N ARG A 79 21.65 1.17 11.67
CA ARG A 79 20.25 1.17 11.21
C ARG A 79 19.80 2.56 10.76
N LYS A 80 20.17 3.61 11.52
CA LYS A 80 19.87 5.00 11.15
C LYS A 80 20.53 5.38 9.82
N LEU A 81 21.81 5.04 9.63
CA LEU A 81 22.53 5.32 8.39
C LEU A 81 21.92 4.57 7.20
N LEU A 82 21.54 3.31 7.38
CA LEU A 82 20.88 2.52 6.33
C LEU A 82 19.52 3.10 5.94
N MET A 83 18.70 3.51 6.92
CA MET A 83 17.42 4.18 6.64
C MET A 83 17.61 5.53 5.95
N LEU A 84 18.61 6.31 6.35
CA LEU A 84 18.93 7.59 5.71
C LEU A 84 19.36 7.38 4.26
N LYS A 85 20.28 6.43 4.01
CA LYS A 85 20.72 6.09 2.66
C LYS A 85 19.56 5.56 1.81
N ALA A 86 18.74 4.65 2.34
CA ALA A 86 17.57 4.14 1.62
C ALA A 86 16.57 5.25 1.26
N ALA A 87 16.36 6.23 2.14
CA ALA A 87 15.50 7.37 1.86
C ALA A 87 16.10 8.29 0.79
N GLU A 88 17.41 8.50 0.80
CA GLU A 88 18.12 9.27 -0.22
C GLU A 88 18.09 8.56 -1.58
N ASP A 89 18.42 7.27 -1.62
CA ASP A 89 18.40 6.43 -2.83
C ASP A 89 16.99 6.40 -3.43
N LEU A 90 15.93 6.27 -2.61
CA LEU A 90 14.54 6.33 -3.06
C LEU A 90 14.22 7.68 -3.72
N LYS A 91 14.67 8.80 -3.14
CA LYS A 91 14.47 10.13 -3.71
C LYS A 91 15.24 10.31 -5.02
N GLN A 92 16.46 9.79 -5.10
CA GLN A 92 17.26 9.82 -6.33
C GLN A 92 16.60 8.97 -7.43
N GLN A 93 16.10 7.79 -7.11
CA GLN A 93 15.39 6.93 -8.05
C GLN A 93 14.09 7.60 -8.56
N GLN A 94 13.33 8.26 -7.68
CA GLN A 94 12.16 9.04 -8.08
C GLN A 94 12.52 10.15 -9.06
N ARG A 95 13.57 10.92 -8.78
CA ARG A 95 14.07 11.97 -9.69
C ARG A 95 14.50 11.41 -11.04
N LYS A 96 15.24 10.30 -11.06
CA LYS A 96 15.65 9.63 -12.31
C LYS A 96 14.44 9.15 -13.10
N ARG A 97 13.48 8.50 -12.45
CA ARG A 97 12.23 8.04 -13.09
C ARG A 97 11.41 9.19 -13.65
N GLU A 98 11.36 10.33 -12.96
CA GLU A 98 10.68 11.54 -13.44
C GLU A 98 11.41 12.17 -14.64
N GLN A 99 12.75 12.22 -14.61
CA GLN A 99 13.56 12.68 -15.74
C GLN A 99 13.41 11.77 -16.96
N GLU A 100 13.49 10.45 -16.78
CA GLU A 100 13.28 9.46 -17.84
C GLU A 100 11.86 9.54 -18.40
N ARG A 101 10.85 9.74 -17.53
CA ARG A 101 9.47 9.99 -17.95
C ARG A 101 9.39 11.25 -18.81
N ALA A 102 9.98 12.36 -18.37
CA ALA A 102 9.99 13.62 -19.12
C ALA A 102 10.68 13.46 -20.49
N GLN A 103 11.85 12.81 -20.53
CA GLN A 103 12.56 12.50 -21.78
C GLN A 103 11.74 11.60 -22.70
N THR A 104 11.05 10.59 -22.16
CA THR A 104 10.22 9.68 -22.93
C THR A 104 9.00 10.39 -23.50
N LEU A 105 8.35 11.25 -22.71
CA LEU A 105 7.23 12.07 -23.16
C LEU A 105 7.67 13.04 -24.26
N GLN A 106 8.81 13.71 -24.09
CA GLN A 106 9.35 14.61 -25.11
C GLN A 106 9.67 13.91 -26.44
N LYS A 107 10.09 12.64 -26.41
CA LYS A 107 10.32 11.84 -27.61
C LYS A 107 9.04 11.32 -28.26
N ARG A 108 8.00 11.06 -27.47
CA ARG A 108 6.74 10.44 -27.94
C ARG A 108 5.70 11.46 -28.36
N ILE A 109 5.66 12.62 -27.71
CA ILE A 109 4.75 13.71 -28.03
C ILE A 109 5.39 14.50 -29.16
N LEU A 110 4.74 14.51 -30.32
CA LEU A 110 5.13 15.36 -31.43
C LEU A 110 4.95 16.83 -30.99
N PRO A 111 5.93 17.71 -31.25
CA PRO A 111 5.72 19.13 -31.04
C PRO A 111 4.56 19.60 -31.91
N LEU A 112 3.74 20.52 -31.39
CA LEU A 112 2.67 21.10 -32.19
C LEU A 112 3.29 21.83 -33.39
N PRO A 113 2.75 21.64 -34.60
CA PRO A 113 3.18 22.41 -35.75
C PRO A 113 2.78 23.89 -35.59
N ASP A 114 3.47 24.77 -36.34
CA ASP A 114 3.21 26.20 -36.31
C ASP A 114 1.93 26.52 -37.08
N LEU A 115 0.84 26.74 -36.35
CA LEU A 115 -0.50 26.89 -36.89
C LEU A 115 -0.68 28.17 -37.73
N ASP A 116 0.12 29.21 -37.46
CA ASP A 116 0.03 30.49 -38.17
C ASP A 116 0.75 30.46 -39.54
N ALA A 117 1.61 29.46 -39.76
CA ALA A 117 2.43 29.30 -40.95
C ALA A 117 1.95 28.17 -41.89
N MET A 118 0.88 27.46 -41.52
CA MET A 118 0.33 26.34 -42.29
C MET A 118 -0.85 26.75 -43.17
N ASP A 119 -0.95 26.12 -44.34
CA ASP A 119 -2.12 26.20 -45.19
C ASP A 119 -3.27 25.34 -44.63
N GLU A 120 -4.51 25.65 -45.03
CA GLU A 120 -5.72 25.00 -44.49
C GLU A 120 -5.78 23.48 -44.80
N GLU A 121 -5.23 23.06 -45.95
CA GLU A 121 -5.16 21.66 -46.37
C GLU A 121 -4.17 20.87 -45.49
N ASP A 122 -2.96 21.42 -45.26
CA ASP A 122 -1.96 20.82 -44.37
C ASP A 122 -2.49 20.74 -42.92
N ALA A 123 -3.26 21.74 -42.49
CA ALA A 123 -3.88 21.76 -41.17
C ALA A 123 -4.93 20.65 -40.99
N GLN A 124 -5.66 20.32 -42.07
CA GLN A 124 -6.61 19.22 -42.06
C GLN A 124 -5.91 17.85 -42.03
N GLU A 125 -4.89 17.63 -42.86
CA GLU A 125 -4.13 16.37 -42.89
C GLU A 125 -3.50 16.06 -41.51
N THR A 126 -2.83 17.05 -40.91
CA THR A 126 -2.23 16.89 -39.58
C THR A 126 -3.27 16.59 -38.48
N ALA A 127 -4.48 17.18 -38.57
CA ALA A 127 -5.56 16.89 -37.64
C ALA A 127 -6.05 15.44 -37.75
N GLU A 128 -6.16 14.92 -38.98
CA GLU A 128 -6.52 13.52 -39.25
C GLU A 128 -5.45 12.55 -38.74
N GLU A 129 -4.16 12.85 -38.93
CA GLU A 129 -3.05 12.07 -38.36
C GLU A 129 -3.09 12.02 -36.83
N PHE A 130 -3.32 13.16 -36.16
CA PHE A 130 -3.47 13.21 -34.70
C PHE A 130 -4.66 12.40 -34.22
N ALA A 131 -5.80 12.47 -34.92
CA ALA A 131 -6.99 11.71 -34.58
C ALA A 131 -6.74 10.19 -34.69
N ALA A 132 -6.13 9.73 -35.78
CA ALA A 132 -5.73 8.34 -35.96
C ALA A 132 -4.74 7.88 -34.86
N ARG A 133 -3.77 8.74 -34.51
CA ARG A 133 -2.81 8.44 -33.46
C ARG A 133 -3.46 8.35 -32.08
N ILE A 134 -4.41 9.22 -31.77
CA ILE A 134 -5.16 9.18 -30.51
C ILE A 134 -5.93 7.87 -30.39
N LEU A 135 -6.64 7.44 -31.44
CA LEU A 135 -7.38 6.17 -31.45
C LEU A 135 -6.45 4.97 -31.16
N GLN A 136 -5.28 4.92 -31.79
CA GLN A 136 -4.30 3.86 -31.49
C GLN A 136 -3.81 3.93 -30.04
N LEU A 137 -3.50 5.12 -29.53
CA LEU A 137 -3.04 5.29 -28.15
C LEU A 137 -4.12 4.91 -27.12
N GLU A 138 -5.39 5.18 -27.40
CA GLU A 138 -6.49 4.74 -26.55
C GLU A 138 -6.60 3.22 -26.48
N SER A 139 -6.44 2.54 -27.62
CA SER A 139 -6.34 1.07 -27.66
C SER A 139 -5.17 0.57 -26.81
N ASP A 140 -3.97 1.11 -27.01
CA ASP A 140 -2.77 0.71 -26.26
C ASP A 140 -2.94 0.96 -24.74
N ILE A 141 -3.58 2.08 -24.36
CA ILE A 141 -3.88 2.42 -22.97
C ILE A 141 -4.83 1.40 -22.36
N TYR A 142 -5.85 0.97 -23.10
CA TYR A 142 -6.79 -0.05 -22.64
C TYR A 142 -6.06 -1.36 -22.35
N ASP A 143 -5.25 -1.85 -23.28
CA ASP A 143 -4.49 -3.11 -23.13
C ASP A 143 -3.52 -3.05 -21.95
N MET A 144 -2.77 -1.94 -21.83
CA MET A 144 -1.87 -1.74 -20.69
C MET A 144 -2.62 -1.70 -19.35
N ASN A 145 -3.75 -1.01 -19.28
CA ASN A 145 -4.55 -0.93 -18.06
C ASN A 145 -5.15 -2.30 -17.70
N TYR A 146 -5.58 -3.08 -18.69
CA TYR A 146 -6.07 -4.42 -18.47
C TYR A 146 -4.98 -5.33 -17.88
N ALA A 147 -3.78 -5.32 -18.47
CA ALA A 147 -2.64 -6.08 -17.96
C ALA A 147 -2.25 -5.66 -16.53
N VAL A 148 -2.23 -4.36 -16.23
CA VAL A 148 -1.97 -3.86 -14.87
C VAL A 148 -3.02 -4.36 -13.89
N ARG A 149 -4.32 -4.30 -14.24
CA ARG A 149 -5.39 -4.81 -13.39
C ARG A 149 -5.24 -6.30 -13.12
N GLN A 150 -4.93 -7.11 -14.13
CA GLN A 150 -4.70 -8.54 -13.96
C GLN A 150 -3.54 -8.80 -12.97
N LYS A 151 -2.46 -8.04 -13.09
CA LYS A 151 -1.33 -8.12 -12.15
C LYS A 151 -1.68 -7.66 -10.75
N ASP A 152 -2.52 -6.64 -10.60
CA ASP A 152 -3.01 -6.21 -9.29
C ASP A 152 -3.86 -7.30 -8.61
N PHE A 153 -4.70 -7.99 -9.39
CA PHE A 153 -5.45 -9.16 -8.90
C PHE A 153 -4.51 -10.30 -8.45
N GLU A 154 -3.54 -10.67 -9.29
CA GLU A 154 -2.54 -11.70 -8.98
C GLU A 154 -1.75 -11.35 -7.70
N ILE A 155 -1.31 -10.10 -7.55
CA ILE A 155 -0.62 -9.62 -6.34
C ILE A 155 -1.53 -9.73 -5.12
N ASN A 156 -2.81 -9.38 -5.24
CA ASN A 156 -3.76 -9.47 -4.13
C ASN A 156 -4.00 -10.92 -3.71
N GLU A 157 -4.18 -11.84 -4.66
CA GLU A 157 -4.32 -13.27 -4.39
C GLU A 157 -3.08 -13.84 -3.70
N LEU A 158 -1.89 -13.56 -4.23
CA LEU A 158 -0.63 -13.96 -3.60
C LEU A 158 -0.45 -13.35 -2.21
N THR A 159 -0.89 -12.11 -2.01
CA THR A 159 -0.85 -11.44 -0.71
C THR A 159 -1.76 -12.13 0.30
N ILE A 160 -2.97 -12.53 -0.10
CA ILE A 160 -3.89 -13.31 0.73
C ILE A 160 -3.28 -14.66 1.07
N ALA A 161 -2.79 -15.41 0.06
CA ALA A 161 -2.18 -16.72 0.26
C ALA A 161 -0.98 -16.67 1.22
N VAL A 162 -0.10 -15.68 1.07
CA VAL A 162 1.05 -15.48 1.99
C VAL A 162 0.58 -15.14 3.40
N ASN A 163 -0.46 -14.31 3.55
CA ASN A 163 -0.99 -13.96 4.87
C ASN A 163 -1.66 -15.14 5.57
N ASP A 164 -2.40 -15.97 4.84
CA ASP A 164 -3.03 -17.17 5.38
C ASP A 164 -1.99 -18.21 5.79
N LEU A 165 -0.94 -18.42 4.97
CA LEU A 165 0.16 -19.34 5.26
C LEU A 165 1.03 -18.90 6.44
N ARG A 166 1.28 -17.59 6.56
CA ARG A 166 2.07 -17.03 7.67
C ARG A 166 1.30 -17.01 8.99
N GLY A 167 0.02 -17.38 8.96
CA GLY A 167 -0.93 -17.19 10.05
C GLY A 167 -1.36 -15.73 10.12
N LYS A 168 -2.64 -15.49 10.44
CA LYS A 168 -3.27 -14.17 10.58
C LYS A 168 -2.34 -13.26 11.39
N PHE A 169 -1.54 -12.48 10.67
CA PHE A 169 -0.60 -11.50 11.21
C PHE A 169 -1.31 -10.81 12.36
N VAL A 170 -0.80 -10.98 13.60
CA VAL A 170 -1.45 -10.54 14.84
C VAL A 170 -2.07 -9.18 14.58
N LYS A 171 -3.38 -9.16 14.29
CA LYS A 171 -4.02 -7.99 13.71
C LYS A 171 -3.86 -6.91 14.77
N PRO A 172 -3.05 -5.86 14.52
CA PRO A 172 -2.92 -4.80 15.51
C PRO A 172 -4.35 -4.37 15.82
N THR A 173 -4.72 -4.38 17.11
CA THR A 173 -6.10 -4.07 17.51
C THR A 173 -6.52 -2.79 16.80
N LEU A 174 -7.62 -2.86 16.05
CA LEU A 174 -8.06 -1.75 15.19
C LEU A 174 -8.36 -0.56 16.08
N LYS A 175 -7.40 0.35 16.23
CA LYS A 175 -7.61 1.62 16.90
C LYS A 175 -8.49 2.47 15.99
N LYS A 176 -9.49 3.13 16.56
CA LYS A 176 -10.31 4.14 15.86
C LYS A 176 -9.40 5.30 15.45
N VAL A 177 -8.83 5.22 14.26
CA VAL A 177 -8.10 6.33 13.63
C VAL A 177 -9.12 7.11 12.82
N SER A 178 -9.53 8.29 13.29
CA SER A 178 -10.36 9.17 12.46
C SER A 178 -9.49 9.73 11.32
N LYS A 179 -10.00 9.65 10.08
CA LYS A 179 -9.30 10.15 8.87
C LYS A 179 -9.02 11.66 8.93
N THR A 180 -9.71 12.38 9.83
CA THR A 180 -9.75 13.83 9.92
C THR A 180 -9.08 14.40 11.17
N GLU A 181 -8.94 13.69 12.30
CA GLU A 181 -8.25 14.23 13.50
C GLU A 181 -6.85 14.72 13.17
N GLY A 182 -6.05 13.88 12.51
CA GLY A 182 -4.67 14.24 12.17
C GLY A 182 -4.58 15.39 11.16
N LYS A 183 -5.63 15.63 10.37
CA LYS A 183 -5.71 16.75 9.41
C LYS A 183 -6.17 18.03 10.10
N PHE A 184 -7.15 17.95 11.00
CA PHE A 184 -7.60 19.07 11.83
C PHE A 184 -6.52 19.52 12.81
N ASP A 185 -5.78 18.59 13.41
CA ASP A 185 -4.62 18.92 14.24
C ASP A 185 -3.52 19.65 13.47
N LYS A 186 -3.26 19.24 12.22
CA LYS A 186 -2.31 19.94 11.34
C LYS A 186 -2.82 21.32 10.94
N LEU A 187 -4.11 21.47 10.66
CA LEU A 187 -4.72 22.76 10.32
C LEU A 187 -4.74 23.72 11.51
N LYS A 188 -5.00 23.22 12.72
CA LYS A 188 -4.91 23.98 13.98
C LYS A 188 -3.46 24.34 14.33
N LYS A 189 -2.50 23.43 14.12
CA LYS A 189 -1.06 23.68 14.35
C LYS A 189 -0.46 24.66 13.33
N ASN A 190 -0.86 24.59 12.05
CA ASN A 190 -0.36 25.52 11.01
C ASN A 190 -0.86 26.96 11.16
N LYS A 191 -1.94 27.21 11.92
CA LYS A 191 -2.41 28.58 12.22
C LYS A 191 -1.72 29.22 13.44
N GLY A 192 -0.83 28.50 14.14
CA GLY A 192 -0.20 29.02 15.37
C GLY A 192 1.28 28.69 15.58
N HIS A 193 1.80 27.55 15.10
CA HIS A 193 3.22 27.21 15.22
C HIS A 193 3.66 26.21 14.12
N PRO A 194 4.58 26.58 13.22
CA PRO A 194 5.13 25.69 12.20
C PRO A 194 6.20 24.79 12.82
N ASN A 195 5.85 23.97 13.81
CA ASN A 195 6.78 22.97 14.31
C ASN A 195 6.06 21.64 14.45
N LYS A 196 6.63 20.63 13.80
CA LYS A 196 6.40 19.21 14.08
C LYS A 196 6.19 19.05 15.59
N VAL A 197 5.23 18.23 15.98
CA VAL A 197 5.04 17.76 17.36
C VAL A 197 6.33 17.07 17.80
N ASP A 198 7.31 17.86 18.21
CA ASP A 198 8.63 17.42 18.61
C ASP A 198 8.54 17.22 20.11
N LEU A 199 8.73 15.97 20.54
CA LEU A 199 8.63 15.56 21.94
C LEU A 199 9.57 16.38 22.85
N ARG A 200 10.58 17.01 22.25
CA ARG A 200 11.56 17.89 22.88
C ARG A 200 11.00 19.24 23.30
N GLN A 201 9.97 19.76 22.64
CA GLN A 201 9.40 21.07 22.98
C GLN A 201 8.59 21.03 24.28
N ASN A 202 8.09 19.86 24.67
CA ASN A 202 7.37 19.68 25.93
C ASN A 202 8.31 19.41 27.12
N LEU A 203 9.63 19.41 26.91
CA LEU A 203 10.63 19.27 27.96
C LEU A 203 11.19 20.65 28.32
N LYS A 204 11.19 20.99 29.61
CA LYS A 204 11.87 22.20 30.10
C LYS A 204 13.38 22.02 29.94
N ASN A 205 14.00 22.75 29.02
CA ASN A 205 15.45 22.84 28.95
C ASN A 205 15.94 23.59 30.20
N VAL A 206 16.47 22.87 31.19
CA VAL A 206 17.15 23.48 32.33
C VAL A 206 18.50 24.00 31.83
N GLY A 207 18.56 25.31 31.58
CA GLY A 207 19.75 25.98 31.07
C GLY A 207 20.90 25.94 32.08
N LYS A 208 21.76 24.94 31.99
CA LYS A 208 23.18 25.11 32.34
C LYS A 208 23.92 25.41 31.05
N LYS A 209 23.93 26.70 30.66
CA LYS A 209 24.72 27.26 29.55
C LYS A 209 26.21 27.29 29.90
N GLN A 210 26.78 26.16 30.32
CA GLN A 210 28.20 26.07 30.68
C GLN A 210 29.05 25.46 29.55
N TYR A 211 28.43 25.02 28.45
CA TYR A 211 29.11 24.38 27.33
C TYR A 211 28.67 24.90 25.95
N SER A 212 27.91 26.00 25.87
CA SER A 212 27.69 26.67 24.59
C SER A 212 28.92 27.50 24.26
N LEU A 213 29.71 27.04 23.29
CA LEU A 213 30.82 27.79 22.71
C LEU A 213 30.22 28.98 21.94
N GLY A 214 30.19 30.14 22.58
CA GLY A 214 29.63 31.39 22.06
C GLY A 214 30.41 32.57 22.63
N GLU A 215 30.85 33.42 21.72
CA GLU A 215 31.65 34.63 21.83
C GLU A 215 31.54 35.43 23.14
N VAL A 216 32.69 35.87 23.62
CA VAL A 216 32.84 36.70 24.81
C VAL A 216 32.38 38.11 24.47
N GLU A 217 31.11 38.43 24.73
CA GLU A 217 30.66 39.82 24.79
C GLU A 217 30.36 40.26 26.24
N ASN A 218 31.12 41.28 26.60
CA ASN A 218 31.25 41.89 27.90
C ASN A 218 30.14 42.92 28.12
N THR A 219 29.04 42.57 28.77
CA THR A 219 28.16 43.56 29.42
C THR A 219 27.40 42.95 30.59
N ASN A 220 27.84 43.21 31.83
CA ASN A 220 26.91 43.25 32.95
C ASN A 220 27.31 44.34 33.95
N LYS A 221 26.95 45.58 33.63
CA LYS A 221 26.76 46.65 34.63
C LYS A 221 25.30 46.59 35.07
N GLY A 222 25.04 46.24 36.33
CA GLY A 222 23.68 46.16 36.87
C GLY A 222 23.64 45.87 38.36
N LYS A 223 23.95 46.90 39.15
CA LYS A 223 23.72 47.14 40.59
C LYS A 223 22.94 46.05 41.36
N ILE A 224 23.57 45.49 42.40
CA ILE A 224 22.89 44.88 43.55
C ILE A 224 22.88 45.93 44.66
N ASP A 225 21.69 46.41 45.00
CA ASP A 225 21.44 47.34 46.10
C ASP A 225 21.40 46.55 47.42
N TRP A 226 22.31 46.87 48.35
CA TRP A 226 22.31 46.33 49.70
C TRP A 226 21.76 47.40 50.63
N SER A 227 20.43 47.46 50.77
CA SER A 227 19.81 48.26 51.81
C SER A 227 18.66 47.53 52.48
N ALA A 228 18.81 47.38 53.79
CA ALA A 228 17.82 47.13 54.82
C ALA A 228 17.35 45.68 55.05
N ALA A 229 17.99 45.01 56.02
CA ALA A 229 17.27 44.51 57.20
C ALA A 229 18.21 44.64 58.41
N ASN A 230 17.84 45.58 59.28
CA ASN A 230 18.27 45.66 60.67
C ASN A 230 17.56 44.56 61.47
#